data_AF-A0A166EFR5-F1
#
_entry.id   AF-A0A166EFR5-F1
#
_cell.length_a   1.000
_cell.length_b   1.000
_cell.length_c   1.000
_cell.angle_alpha   90.00
_cell.angle_beta   90.00
_cell.angle_gamma   90.00
#
_symmetry.space_group_name_H-M   'P 1'
#
loop_
_entity.id
_entity.type
_entity.pdbx_description
1 polymer ?
#
loop_
_entity_poly.entity_id
_entity_poly.type
_entity_poly.pdbx_seq_one_letter_code
_entity_poly.pdbx_strand_id
1 'polypeptide(L)' 'MAQSSKATQAQMKRAIKAAQDCGLTLHECVITNAETRLVFSKVDAKTAKSQTAGPKQWPEHMT' A
#
# COMPACT_ATOMS: atom_id res chain seq x y z
N MET A 1 -6.14 -27.01 11.97
CA MET A 1 -5.06 -26.54 11.08
C MET A 1 -5.34 -25.08 10.74
N ALA A 2 -4.45 -24.15 11.08
CA ALA A 2 -4.66 -22.72 10.79
C ALA A 2 -4.30 -22.44 9.32
N GLN A 3 -5.32 -22.26 8.48
CA GLN A 3 -5.18 -22.00 7.05
C GLN A 3 -4.63 -20.58 6.86
N SER A 4 -3.31 -20.45 6.87
CA SER A 4 -2.62 -19.20 6.62
C SER A 4 -2.63 -18.95 5.12
N SER A 5 -3.69 -18.33 4.61
CA SER A 5 -3.70 -17.83 3.23
C SER A 5 -2.76 -16.63 3.15
N LYS A 6 -1.46 -16.89 3.12
CA LYS A 6 -0.48 -15.82 2.93
C LYS A 6 -0.65 -15.32 1.50
N ALA A 7 -1.26 -14.16 1.34
CA ALA A 7 -1.22 -13.41 0.09
C ALA A 7 0.23 -13.38 -0.40
N THR A 8 0.51 -14.06 -1.51
CA THR A 8 1.88 -14.20 -2.01
C THR A 8 2.23 -13.02 -2.89
N GLN A 9 3.51 -12.63 -2.88
CA GLN A 9 4.00 -11.60 -3.80
C GLN A 9 3.69 -11.94 -5.27
N ALA A 10 3.72 -13.22 -5.63
CA ALA A 10 3.39 -13.70 -6.97
C ALA A 10 1.92 -13.46 -7.35
N GLN A 11 0.98 -13.59 -6.41
CA GLN A 11 -0.43 -13.25 -6.64
C GLN A 11 -0.61 -11.74 -6.84
N MET A 12 0.05 -10.93 -6.00
CA MET A 12 0.01 -9.46 -6.14
C MET A 12 0.57 -9.00 -7.49
N LYS A 13 1.73 -9.52 -7.90
CA LYS A 13 2.34 -9.22 -9.20
C LYS A 13 1.42 -9.58 -10.37
N ARG A 14 0.75 -10.74 -10.32
CA ARG A 14 -0.20 -11.14 -11.36
C ARG A 14 -1.41 -10.21 -11.45
N ALA A 15 -1.97 -9.81 -10.31
CA ALA A 15 -3.12 -8.91 -10.28
C ALA A 15 -2.79 -7.52 -10.83
N ILE A 16 -1.63 -6.98 -10.46
CA ILE A 16 -1.12 -5.70 -11.00
C ILE A 16 -0.87 -5.80 -12.50
N LYS A 17 -0.21 -6.87 -12.95
CA LYS A 17 0.08 -7.07 -14.36
C LYS A 17 -1.19 -7.18 -15.20
N ALA A 18 -2.19 -7.93 -14.74
CA ALA A 18 -3.47 -8.03 -15.43
C ALA A 18 -4.17 -6.66 -15.56
N ALA A 19 -4.15 -5.84 -14.50
CA ALA A 19 -4.67 -4.47 -14.55
C ALA A 19 -3.94 -3.60 -15.60
N GLN A 20 -2.62 -3.68 -15.65
CA GLN A 20 -1.79 -2.96 -16.62
C GLN A 20 -2.04 -3.43 -18.06
N ASP A 21 -2.12 -4.75 -18.28
CA ASP A 21 -2.38 -5.35 -19.60
C ASP A 21 -3.80 -4.95 -20.12
N CYS A 22 -4.74 -4.66 -19.21
CA CYS A 22 -6.04 -4.08 -19.55
C CYS A 22 -6.04 -2.55 -19.77
N GLY A 23 -4.89 -1.89 -19.68
CA GLY A 23 -4.76 -0.43 -19.81
C GLY A 23 -5.34 0.37 -18.64
N LEU A 24 -5.60 -0.28 -17.51
CA LEU A 24 -6.17 0.36 -16.32
C LEU A 24 -5.05 0.85 -15.39
N THR A 25 -5.24 2.04 -14.82
CA THR A 25 -4.34 2.55 -13.77
C THR A 25 -4.83 2.05 -12.41
N LEU A 26 -4.07 1.15 -11.81
CA LEU A 26 -4.36 0.63 -10.48
C LEU A 26 -3.92 1.63 -9.41
N HIS A 27 -4.84 2.04 -8.53
CA HIS A 27 -4.54 2.93 -7.41
C HIS A 27 -4.35 2.16 -6.10
N GLU A 28 -5.12 1.09 -5.88
CA GLU A 28 -5.01 0.25 -4.69
C GLU A 28 -5.32 -1.21 -5.01
N CYS A 29 -4.62 -2.12 -4.31
CA CYS A 29 -4.79 -3.57 -4.41
C CYS A 29 -4.91 -4.15 -3.02
N VAL A 30 -6.09 -4.70 -2.69
CA VAL A 30 -6.35 -5.34 -1.41
C VAL A 30 -6.43 -6.85 -1.64
N ILE A 31 -5.51 -7.59 -1.04
CA ILE A 31 -5.49 -9.06 -1.12
C ILE A 31 -5.67 -9.61 0.28
N THR A 32 -6.79 -10.29 0.49
CA THR A 32 -7.11 -10.99 1.73
C THR A 32 -7.25 -12.49 1.45
N ASN A 33 -7.47 -13.26 2.50
CA ASN A 33 -7.72 -14.70 2.39
C ASN A 33 -9.05 -15.01 1.70
N ALA A 34 -9.98 -14.06 1.70
CA ALA A 34 -11.33 -14.22 1.17
C ALA A 34 -11.48 -13.65 -0.24
N GLU A 35 -10.83 -12.51 -0.52
CA GLU A 35 -10.99 -11.82 -1.80
C GLU A 35 -9.76 -11.03 -2.23
N THR A 36 -9.69 -10.77 -3.54
CA THR A 36 -8.77 -9.82 -4.17
C THR A 36 -9.59 -8.70 -4.78
N ARG A 37 -9.37 -7.47 -4.30
CA ARG A 37 -10.06 -6.28 -4.76
C ARG A 37 -9.07 -5.31 -5.40
N LEU A 38 -9.39 -4.87 -6.62
CA LEU A 38 -8.62 -3.90 -7.38
C LEU A 38 -9.41 -2.60 -7.46
N VAL A 39 -8.80 -1.50 -7.01
CA VAL A 39 -9.42 -0.18 -7.02
C VAL A 39 -8.76 0.66 -8.11
N PHE A 40 -9.57 1.05 -9.10
CA PHE A 40 -9.15 1.84 -10.26
C PHE A 40 -9.61 3.30 -10.18
N SER A 41 -10.44 3.64 -9.20
CA SER A 41 -10.83 5.03 -8.93
C SER A 41 -9.69 5.76 -8.23
N LYS A 42 -9.61 7.09 -8.41
CA LYS A 42 -8.74 7.94 -7.59
C LYS A 42 -9.08 7.69 -6.12
N VAL A 43 -8.19 7.01 -5.42
CA VAL A 43 -8.24 6.92 -3.97
C VAL A 43 -7.89 8.31 -3.46
N ASP A 44 -8.72 8.89 -2.60
CA ASP A 44 -8.39 10.08 -1.82
C ASP A 44 -7.27 9.68 -0.85
N ALA A 45 -6.07 9.48 -1.39
CA ALA A 45 -4.88 9.26 -0.61
C ALA A 45 -4.66 10.58 0.13
N LYS A 46 -5.02 10.62 1.42
CA LYS A 46 -4.61 11.70 2.32
C LYS A 46 -3.14 11.91 2.04
N THR A 47 -2.80 13.03 1.41
CA THR A 47 -1.43 13.36 1.02
C THR A 47 -0.56 13.07 2.22
N ALA A 48 0.27 12.03 2.11
CA ALA A 48 1.24 11.74 3.15
C ALA A 48 2.08 13.01 3.24
N LYS A 49 1.93 13.75 4.35
CA LYS A 49 2.70 14.96 4.58
C LYS A 49 4.15 14.53 4.42
N SER A 50 4.83 15.09 3.42
CA SER A 50 6.26 14.87 3.23
C SER A 50 6.92 15.07 4.59
N GLN A 51 7.50 14.01 5.15
CA GLN A 51 8.22 14.07 6.41
C GLN A 51 9.56 14.76 6.15
N THR A 52 9.49 16.04 5.75
CA THR A 52 10.63 16.95 5.63
C THR A 52 10.90 17.65 6.97
N ALA A 53 10.41 17.08 8.08
CA ALA A 53 10.84 17.51 9.40
C ALA A 53 12.22 16.91 9.62
N GLY A 54 13.24 17.78 9.71
CA GLY A 54 14.56 17.38 10.16
C GLY A 54 14.51 16.65 11.50
N PRO A 55 15.62 16.02 11.94
CA PRO A 55 15.66 15.26 13.17
C PRO A 55 15.08 16.10 14.32
N LYS A 56 14.13 15.49 15.04
CA LYS A 56 13.47 16.11 16.19
C LYS A 56 14.56 16.51 17.19
N GLN A 57 14.85 17.81 17.29
CA GLN A 57 15.83 18.29 18.26
C GLN A 57 15.30 18.01 19.66
N TRP A 58 16.10 17.28 20.43
CA TRP A 58 15.84 17.07 21.85
C TRP A 58 16.21 18.35 22.60
N PRO A 59 15.42 18.77 23.60
CA PRO A 59 15.79 19.92 24.41
C PRO A 59 17.08 19.58 25.17
N GLU A 60 18.17 20.27 24.84
CA GLU A 60 19.37 20.28 25.66
C GLU A 60 19.00 21.00 26.95
N HIS A 61 19.03 20.26 28.07
CA HIS A 61 18.70 20.80 29.38
C HIS A 61 19.51 22.08 29.64
N MET A 62 18.79 23.19 29.84
CA MET A 62 19.32 24.43 30.39
C MET A 62 20.06 24.09 31.68
N THR A 63 21.36 24.41 31.71
CA THR A 63 22.16 24.47 32.94
C THR A 63 22.70 25.89 33.08
#